data_AF-A0ABD3T7A0-F1
#
_entry.id   AF-A0ABD3T7A0-F1
#
_cell.length_a   1.000
_cell.length_b   1.000
_cell.length_c   1.000
_cell.angle_alpha   90.00
_cell.angle_beta   90.00
_cell.angle_gamma   90.00
#
_symmetry.space_group_name_H-M   'P 1'
#
loop_
_entity.id
_entity.type
_entity.pdbx_description
1 polymer ?
#
loop_
_entity_poly.entity_id
_entity_poly.type
_entity_poly.pdbx_seq_one_letter_code
_entity_poly.pdbx_strand_id
1 'polypeptide(L)'
;MHDALKAFQVKLRLWETRIHQCNLSHFSFCHAMLNQVNLIVFPNAHFAVKLSSEVALRFSVFEAHESNLEMLRNPFAIYVETAPVNLQMELIELQCNGTLKAKYDTVGPVQFTRFIPDEMPQLRLHAGRTLSMFGSIYLCEQLFSVMKINKTSHRSRLTDEHLQSIMRKSQ
;
A
#
# COMPACT_ATOMS: atom_id res chain seq x y z
N MET A 1 -1.46 -3.35 4.66
CA MET A 1 -1.53 -2.73 3.31
C MET A 1 -0.20 -2.10 2.92
N HIS A 2 0.28 -1.06 3.63
CA HIS A 2 1.60 -0.45 3.38
C HIS A 2 2.75 -1.45 3.29
N ASP A 3 2.91 -2.34 4.28
CA ASP A 3 4.00 -3.34 4.27
C ASP A 3 3.90 -4.33 3.11
N ALA A 4 2.67 -4.68 2.69
CA ALA A 4 2.45 -5.56 1.56
C ALA A 4 2.82 -4.86 0.23
N LEU A 5 2.49 -3.57 0.09
CA LEU A 5 2.89 -2.75 -1.06
C LEU A 5 4.41 -2.59 -1.11
N LYS A 6 5.06 -2.29 0.03
CA LYS A 6 6.52 -2.17 0.14
C LYS A 6 7.21 -3.51 -0.19
N ALA A 7 6.72 -4.62 0.33
CA ALA A 7 7.23 -5.95 -0.01
C ALA A 7 7.05 -6.29 -1.50
N PHE A 8 5.93 -5.91 -2.10
CA PHE A 8 5.69 -6.10 -3.53
C PHE A 8 6.63 -5.25 -4.39
N GLN A 9 6.84 -3.98 -4.03
CA GLN A 9 7.81 -3.10 -4.69
C GLN A 9 9.23 -3.67 -4.64
N VAL A 10 9.67 -4.16 -3.48
CA VAL A 10 10.98 -4.81 -3.30
C VAL A 10 11.10 -6.07 -4.17
N LYS A 11 10.05 -6.89 -4.25
CA LYS A 11 10.02 -8.06 -5.14
C LYS A 11 10.17 -7.67 -6.61
N LEU A 12 9.50 -6.61 -7.05
CA LEU A 12 9.59 -6.13 -8.44
C LEU A 12 11.01 -5.64 -8.78
N ARG A 13 11.64 -4.87 -7.89
CA ARG A 13 13.05 -4.43 -8.06
C ARG A 13 14.02 -5.61 -8.10
N LEU A 14 13.77 -6.65 -7.29
CA LEU A 14 14.54 -7.90 -7.35
C LEU A 14 14.38 -8.59 -8.72
N TRP A 15 13.13 -8.70 -9.21
CA TRP A 15 12.88 -9.32 -10.52
C TRP A 15 13.51 -8.56 -11.67
N GLU A 16 13.48 -7.22 -11.65
CA GLU A 16 14.19 -6.37 -12.60
C GLU A 16 15.69 -6.72 -12.66
N THR A 17 16.34 -6.76 -11.50
CA THR A 17 17.76 -7.13 -11.38
C THR A 17 18.02 -8.53 -11.92
N ARG A 18 17.13 -9.49 -11.63
CA ARG A 18 17.25 -10.88 -12.07
C ARG A 18 17.05 -11.03 -13.59
N ILE A 19 16.13 -10.28 -14.19
CA ILE A 19 15.92 -10.26 -15.65
C ILE A 19 17.16 -9.70 -16.35
N HIS A 20 17.80 -8.65 -15.82
CA HIS A 20 19.07 -8.14 -16.35
C HIS A 20 20.20 -9.19 -16.33
N GLN A 21 20.18 -10.09 -15.34
CA GLN A 21 21.14 -11.18 -15.21
C GLN A 21 20.75 -12.45 -16.01
N CYS A 22 19.70 -12.39 -16.84
CA CYS A 22 19.10 -13.54 -17.51
C CYS A 22 18.67 -14.67 -16.54
N ASN A 23 18.46 -14.35 -15.27
CA ASN A 23 18.07 -15.31 -14.24
C ASN A 23 16.54 -15.28 -14.06
N LEU A 24 15.85 -16.20 -14.72
CA LEU A 24 14.39 -16.31 -14.68
C LEU A 24 13.89 -17.38 -13.69
N SER A 25 14.65 -17.73 -12.64
CA SER A 25 14.27 -18.77 -11.67
C SER A 25 12.91 -18.57 -11.02
N HIS A 26 12.45 -17.32 -10.89
CA HIS A 26 11.14 -16.95 -10.35
C HIS A 26 10.00 -17.01 -11.39
N PHE A 27 10.33 -17.20 -12.67
CA PHE A 27 9.39 -17.33 -13.78
C PHE A 27 9.55 -18.72 -14.39
N SER A 28 9.02 -19.73 -13.71
CA SER A 28 9.19 -21.16 -14.06
C SER A 28 8.83 -21.49 -15.51
N PHE A 29 7.81 -20.83 -16.08
CA PHE A 29 7.46 -20.97 -17.50
C PHE A 29 8.52 -20.39 -18.44
N CYS A 30 9.00 -19.16 -18.17
CA CYS A 30 10.05 -18.52 -18.97
C CYS A 30 11.38 -19.25 -18.83
N HIS A 31 11.70 -19.76 -17.64
CA HIS A 31 12.85 -20.61 -17.37
C HIS A 31 12.78 -21.93 -18.16
N ALA A 32 11.61 -22.58 -18.21
CA ALA A 32 11.41 -23.78 -19.02
C ALA A 32 11.55 -23.49 -20.52
N MET A 33 11.03 -22.37 -21.01
CA MET A 33 11.18 -21.95 -22.42
C MET A 33 12.63 -21.61 -22.77
N LEU A 34 13.38 -20.95 -21.89
CA LEU A 34 14.81 -20.66 -22.08
C LEU A 34 15.67 -21.93 -22.21
N ASN A 35 15.31 -22.99 -21.50
CA ASN A 35 16.01 -24.27 -21.61
C ASN A 35 15.69 -25.01 -22.92
N GLN A 36 14.60 -24.65 -23.61
CA GLN A 36 14.17 -25.25 -24.88
C GLN A 36 14.59 -24.42 -26.10
N VAL A 37 14.65 -23.09 -25.96
CA VAL A 37 14.97 -22.15 -27.03
C VAL A 37 16.26 -21.43 -26.65
N ASN A 38 17.32 -21.65 -27.42
CA ASN A 38 18.62 -20.99 -27.23
C ASN A 38 18.45 -19.48 -26.94
N LEU A 39 19.25 -18.95 -25.99
CA LEU A 39 19.20 -17.60 -25.37
C LEU A 39 18.98 -16.39 -26.30
N ILE A 40 19.10 -16.56 -27.61
CA ILE A 40 19.08 -15.52 -28.64
C ILE A 40 17.68 -14.86 -28.78
N VAL A 41 16.61 -15.49 -28.30
CA VAL A 41 15.23 -15.03 -28.59
C VAL A 41 14.55 -14.30 -27.42
N PHE A 42 15.00 -14.45 -26.17
CA PHE A 42 14.29 -13.82 -25.05
C PHE A 42 14.72 -12.35 -24.88
N PRO A 43 13.82 -11.37 -25.09
CA PRO A 43 14.18 -9.96 -25.10
C PRO A 43 14.25 -9.41 -23.66
N ASN A 44 15.15 -9.98 -22.84
CA ASN A 44 15.36 -9.65 -21.42
C ASN A 44 15.50 -8.15 -21.20
N ALA A 45 16.29 -7.46 -22.03
CA ALA A 45 16.52 -6.03 -21.92
C ALA A 45 15.23 -5.21 -22.10
N HIS A 46 14.39 -5.57 -23.08
CA HIS A 46 13.12 -4.88 -23.32
C HIS A 46 12.13 -5.10 -22.16
N PHE A 47 12.04 -6.33 -21.66
CA PHE A 47 11.19 -6.64 -20.50
C PHE A 47 11.66 -5.93 -19.23
N ALA A 48 12.97 -5.89 -18.98
CA ALA A 48 13.54 -5.19 -17.85
C ALA A 48 13.18 -3.70 -17.91
N VAL A 49 13.46 -3.02 -19.02
CA VAL A 49 13.14 -1.59 -19.21
C VAL A 49 11.65 -1.30 -19.00
N LYS A 50 10.77 -2.15 -19.56
CA LYS A 50 9.33 -1.97 -19.42
C LYS A 50 8.85 -2.20 -17.98
N LEU A 51 9.44 -3.18 -17.29
CA LEU A 51 9.16 -3.42 -15.88
C LEU A 51 9.61 -2.22 -15.03
N SER A 52 10.82 -1.71 -15.24
CA SER A 52 11.36 -0.53 -14.56
C SER A 52 10.47 0.68 -14.76
N SER A 53 10.03 0.96 -15.99
CA SER A 53 9.18 2.12 -16.29
C SER A 53 7.81 2.02 -15.62
N GLU A 54 7.20 0.83 -15.63
CA GLU A 54 5.91 0.61 -14.97
C GLU A 54 6.01 0.66 -13.44
N VAL A 55 7.12 0.16 -12.87
CA VAL A 55 7.40 0.27 -11.44
C VAL A 55 7.57 1.74 -11.07
N ALA A 56 8.44 2.48 -11.76
CA ALA A 56 8.66 3.89 -11.49
C ALA A 56 7.36 4.70 -11.60
N LEU A 57 6.59 4.50 -12.67
CA LEU A 57 5.32 5.19 -12.89
C LEU A 57 4.32 4.90 -11.76
N ARG A 58 4.06 3.62 -11.46
CA ARG A 58 3.01 3.22 -10.50
C ARG A 58 3.37 3.51 -9.06
N PHE A 59 4.65 3.48 -8.70
CA PHE A 59 5.10 3.73 -7.33
C PHE A 59 5.54 5.18 -7.08
N SER A 60 5.68 6.03 -8.10
CA SER A 60 6.00 7.46 -7.93
C SER A 60 5.08 8.19 -6.95
N VAL A 61 3.77 7.95 -7.07
CA VAL A 61 2.75 8.54 -6.18
C VAL A 61 2.88 7.97 -4.75
N PHE A 62 3.22 6.69 -4.62
CA PHE A 62 3.38 6.05 -3.32
C PHE A 62 4.64 6.58 -2.59
N GLU A 63 5.76 6.70 -3.30
CA GLU A 63 7.01 7.25 -2.78
C GLU A 63 6.83 8.72 -2.35
N ALA A 64 6.06 9.52 -3.11
CA ALA A 64 5.74 10.89 -2.73
C ALA A 64 4.96 11.01 -1.42
N HIS A 65 4.24 9.96 -1.02
CA HIS A 65 3.44 9.94 0.21
C HIS A 65 4.04 9.09 1.33
N GLU A 66 5.17 8.41 1.11
CA GLU A 66 5.77 7.48 2.07
C GLU A 66 6.01 8.13 3.45
N SER A 67 6.51 9.35 3.48
CA SER A 67 6.73 10.11 4.72
C SER A 67 5.43 10.35 5.52
N ASN A 68 4.31 10.59 4.84
CA ASN A 68 3.01 10.75 5.46
C ASN A 68 2.50 9.42 6.06
N LEU A 69 2.84 8.30 5.42
CA LEU A 69 2.48 6.95 5.87
C LEU A 69 3.29 6.52 7.08
N GLU A 70 4.58 6.81 7.08
CA GLU A 70 5.45 6.57 8.22
C GLU A 70 4.98 7.35 9.45
N MET A 71 4.54 8.60 9.24
CA MET A 71 3.99 9.41 10.33
C MET A 71 2.73 8.82 10.95
N LEU A 72 1.78 8.37 10.11
CA LEU A 72 0.57 7.69 10.60
C LEU A 72 0.92 6.35 11.29
N ARG A 73 1.92 5.65 10.76
CA ARG A 73 2.33 4.33 11.27
C ARG A 73 2.92 4.44 12.67
N ASN A 74 3.78 5.41 12.93
CA ASN A 74 4.35 5.59 14.26
C ASN A 74 4.68 7.06 14.54
N PRO A 75 3.70 7.85 15.02
CA PRO A 75 3.93 9.26 15.31
C PRO A 75 4.90 9.48 16.47
N PHE A 76 5.16 8.45 17.28
CA PHE A 76 6.06 8.50 18.43
C PHE A 76 7.54 8.26 18.09
N ALA A 77 7.86 7.82 16.87
CA ALA A 77 9.24 7.56 16.44
C ALA A 77 9.71 8.53 15.33
N ILE A 78 8.91 9.54 15.00
CA ILE A 78 9.27 10.54 13.98
C ILE A 78 10.28 11.51 14.56
N TYR A 79 11.28 11.84 13.77
CA TYR A 79 12.18 12.94 14.06
C TYR A 79 11.48 14.28 13.76
N VAL A 80 11.13 15.02 14.81
CA VAL A 80 10.30 16.24 14.72
C VAL A 80 10.88 17.28 13.77
N GLU A 81 12.20 17.46 13.73
CA GLU A 81 12.84 18.48 12.86
C GLU A 81 12.64 18.20 11.36
N THR A 82 12.38 16.94 10.98
CA THR A 82 12.10 16.56 9.59
C THR A 82 10.62 16.61 9.23
N ALA A 83 9.74 16.82 10.21
CA ALA A 83 8.30 16.87 10.00
C ALA A 83 7.87 18.24 9.43
N PRO A 84 6.72 18.31 8.73
CA PRO A 84 6.15 19.58 8.27
C PRO A 84 5.96 20.58 9.42
N VAL A 85 6.34 21.84 9.20
CA VAL A 85 6.36 22.91 10.22
C VAL A 85 5.02 23.03 10.96
N ASN A 86 3.90 22.89 10.24
CA ASN A 86 2.56 22.99 10.82
C ASN A 86 2.19 21.83 11.76
N LEU A 87 2.98 20.76 11.82
CA LEU A 87 2.75 19.58 12.66
C LEU A 87 3.74 19.47 13.82
N GLN A 88 4.87 20.18 13.76
CA GLN A 88 5.97 19.99 14.72
C GLN A 88 5.54 20.20 16.17
N MET A 89 4.79 21.26 16.46
CA MET A 89 4.34 21.56 17.83
C MET A 89 3.39 20.49 18.38
N GLU A 90 2.37 20.10 17.60
CA GLU A 90 1.43 19.04 18.00
C GLU A 90 2.13 17.67 18.12
N LEU A 91 3.13 17.40 17.28
CA LEU A 91 3.96 16.18 17.37
C LEU A 91 4.76 16.15 18.67
N ILE A 92 5.36 17.26 19.09
CA ILE A 92 6.09 17.33 20.37
C ILE A 92 5.14 17.05 21.53
N GLU A 93 3.97 17.69 21.55
CA GLU A 93 2.96 17.48 22.59
C GLU A 93 2.47 16.02 22.62
N LEU A 94 2.23 15.44 21.44
CA LEU A 94 1.85 14.04 21.30
C LEU A 94 2.95 13.11 21.83
N GLN A 95 4.20 13.31 21.42
CA GLN A 95 5.35 12.48 21.78
C GLN A 95 5.66 12.53 23.27
N CYS A 96 5.45 13.68 23.91
CA CYS A 96 5.62 13.86 25.36
C CYS A 96 4.44 13.33 26.18
N ASN A 97 3.33 12.92 25.56
CA ASN A 97 2.13 12.45 26.26
C ASN A 97 2.17 10.92 26.48
N GLY A 98 2.60 10.51 27.67
CA GLY A 98 2.67 9.09 28.06
C GLY A 98 1.33 8.35 28.02
N THR A 99 0.21 9.04 28.28
CA THR A 99 -1.13 8.44 28.22
C THR A 99 -1.53 8.09 26.79
N LEU A 100 -1.29 9.01 25.85
CA LEU A 100 -1.53 8.78 24.43
C LEU A 100 -0.57 7.71 23.88
N LYS A 101 0.69 7.69 24.33
CA LYS A 101 1.64 6.63 23.99
C LYS A 101 1.16 5.25 24.42
N ALA A 102 0.76 5.10 25.68
CA ALA A 102 0.22 3.84 26.20
C ALA A 102 -1.05 3.41 25.44
N LYS A 103 -1.91 4.37 25.08
CA LYS A 103 -3.09 4.11 24.27
C LYS A 103 -2.71 3.60 22.88
N TYR A 104 -1.76 4.25 22.21
CA TYR A 104 -1.22 3.84 20.91
C TYR A 104 -0.67 2.40 20.96
N ASP A 105 0.13 2.08 21.96
CA ASP A 105 0.73 0.75 22.11
C ASP A 105 -0.36 -0.33 22.34
N THR A 106 -1.50 0.04 22.93
CA THR A 106 -2.64 -0.86 23.18
C THR A 106 -3.51 -1.09 21.93
N VAL A 107 -3.86 -0.01 21.21
CA VAL A 107 -4.86 -0.08 20.12
C VAL A 107 -4.23 -0.21 18.73
N GLY A 108 -2.92 0.07 18.63
CA GLY A 108 -2.17 0.08 17.39
C GLY A 108 -2.47 1.29 16.48
N PRO A 109 -1.68 1.47 15.41
CA PRO A 109 -1.67 2.69 14.61
C PRO A 109 -2.98 2.98 13.87
N VAL A 110 -3.64 1.94 13.36
CA VAL A 110 -4.88 2.12 12.59
C VAL A 110 -6.00 2.72 13.45
N GLN A 111 -6.17 2.21 14.68
CA GLN A 111 -7.23 2.68 15.58
C GLN A 111 -6.83 3.95 16.35
N PHE A 112 -5.53 4.16 16.59
CA PHE A 112 -5.02 5.29 17.36
C PHE A 112 -5.46 6.64 16.80
N THR A 113 -5.60 6.74 15.46
CA THR A 113 -6.05 7.96 14.78
C THR A 113 -7.38 8.52 15.30
N ARG A 114 -8.24 7.69 15.89
CA ARG A 114 -9.53 8.08 16.49
C ARG A 114 -9.40 8.63 17.91
N PHE A 115 -8.24 8.46 18.55
CA PHE A 115 -7.95 8.89 19.90
C PHE A 115 -7.04 10.13 19.94
N ILE A 116 -6.74 10.72 18.78
CA ILE A 116 -6.02 12.00 18.71
C ILE A 116 -6.98 13.08 19.26
N PRO A 117 -6.57 13.85 20.29
CA PRO A 117 -7.41 14.88 20.91
C PRO A 117 -7.84 16.00 19.95
N ASP A 118 -8.93 16.70 20.29
CA ASP A 118 -9.44 17.82 19.49
C ASP A 118 -8.47 19.01 19.48
N GLU A 119 -7.62 19.13 20.50
CA GLU A 119 -6.55 20.13 20.65
C GLU A 119 -5.39 19.92 19.67
N MET A 120 -5.35 18.79 18.94
CA MET A 120 -4.36 18.48 17.91
C MET A 120 -5.00 18.43 16.50
N PRO A 121 -5.58 19.54 16.02
CA PRO A 121 -6.33 19.57 14.76
C PRO A 121 -5.48 19.28 13.53
N GLN A 122 -4.20 19.67 13.51
CA GLN A 122 -3.33 19.44 12.35
C GLN A 122 -2.99 17.96 12.20
N LEU A 123 -2.71 17.26 13.30
CA LEU A 123 -2.48 15.81 13.32
C LEU A 123 -3.74 15.04 12.92
N ARG A 124 -4.92 15.46 13.38
CA ARG A 124 -6.20 14.85 12.96
C ARG A 124 -6.44 15.03 11.48
N LEU A 125 -6.23 16.24 10.97
CA LEU A 125 -6.37 16.54 9.54
C LEU A 125 -5.39 15.70 8.72
N HIS A 126 -4.14 15.61 9.17
CA HIS A 126 -3.12 14.78 8.53
C HIS A 126 -3.53 13.31 8.52
N ALA A 127 -3.94 12.76 9.67
CA ALA A 127 -4.38 11.38 9.77
C ALA A 127 -5.58 11.08 8.86
N GLY A 128 -6.55 11.99 8.80
CA GLY A 128 -7.71 11.88 7.91
C GLY A 128 -7.34 11.87 6.43
N ARG A 129 -6.45 12.77 6.00
CA ARG A 129 -5.92 12.82 4.62
C ARG A 129 -5.16 11.54 4.27
N THR A 130 -4.34 11.04 5.19
CA THR A 130 -3.54 9.85 4.95
C THR A 130 -4.40 8.59 4.89
N LEU A 131 -5.43 8.47 5.74
CA LEU A 131 -6.37 7.36 5.69
C LEU A 131 -7.27 7.41 4.44
N SER A 132 -7.67 8.60 3.98
CA SER A 132 -8.52 8.74 2.79
C SER A 132 -7.82 8.31 1.50
N MET A 133 -6.48 8.41 1.42
CA MET A 133 -5.69 7.90 0.29
C MET A 133 -5.88 6.39 0.08
N PHE A 134 -6.13 5.62 1.14
CA PHE A 134 -6.42 4.18 1.06
C PHE A 134 -7.91 3.88 1.08
N GLY A 135 -8.77 4.88 1.21
CA GLY A 135 -10.22 4.69 1.29
C GLY A 135 -10.75 3.98 0.05
N SER A 136 -10.31 4.37 -1.15
CA SER A 136 -10.71 3.71 -2.39
C SER A 136 -10.14 2.29 -2.51
N ILE A 137 -8.92 2.03 -2.02
CA ILE A 137 -8.32 0.69 -2.02
C ILE A 137 -9.06 -0.22 -1.05
N TYR A 138 -9.37 0.24 0.16
CA TYR A 138 -10.15 -0.50 1.14
C TYR A 138 -11.56 -0.80 0.62
N LEU A 139 -12.24 0.19 0.02
CA LEU A 139 -13.54 0.00 -0.60
C LEU A 139 -13.48 -1.00 -1.75
N CYS A 140 -12.45 -0.93 -2.60
CA CYS A 140 -12.21 -1.91 -3.65
C CYS A 140 -11.95 -3.32 -3.08
N GLU A 141 -11.10 -3.47 -2.06
CA GLU A 141 -10.81 -4.76 -1.42
C GLU A 141 -12.04 -5.36 -0.73
N GLN A 142 -12.86 -4.53 -0.07
CA GLN A 142 -14.14 -4.95 0.49
C GLN A 142 -15.12 -5.38 -0.60
N LEU A 143 -15.26 -4.59 -1.67
CA LEU A 143 -16.09 -4.95 -2.81
C LEU A 143 -15.63 -6.25 -3.47
N PHE A 144 -14.33 -6.43 -3.69
CA PHE A 144 -13.76 -7.67 -4.22
C PHE A 144 -13.98 -8.86 -3.29
N SER A 145 -13.87 -8.67 -1.98
CA SER A 145 -14.13 -9.71 -0.99
C SER A 145 -15.61 -10.12 -0.98
N VAL A 146 -16.53 -9.15 -1.00
CA VAL A 146 -17.97 -9.39 -1.06
C VAL A 146 -18.37 -10.04 -2.39
N MET A 147 -17.78 -9.60 -3.51
CA MET A 147 -17.98 -10.24 -4.82
C MET A 147 -17.47 -11.68 -4.83
N LYS A 148 -16.32 -11.95 -4.21
CA LYS A 148 -15.75 -13.30 -4.09
C LYS A 148 -16.65 -14.22 -3.26
N ILE A 149 -17.26 -13.73 -2.19
CA ILE A 149 -18.23 -14.47 -1.37
C ILE A 149 -19.54 -14.71 -2.14
N ASN A 150 -20.02 -13.71 -2.89
CA ASN A 150 -21.26 -13.82 -3.67
C ASN A 150 -21.12 -14.67 -4.95
N LYS A 151 -19.89 -14.96 -5.38
CA LYS A 151 -19.60 -15.84 -6.51
C LYS A 151 -19.48 -17.28 -6.02
N THR A 152 -20.62 -17.92 -5.76
CA THR A 152 -20.70 -19.35 -5.46
C THR A 152 -20.73 -20.18 -6.76
N SER A 153 -20.44 -21.48 -6.70
CA SER A 153 -20.44 -22.39 -7.86
C SER A 153 -21.74 -22.36 -8.69
N HIS A 154 -22.86 -21.95 -8.08
CA HIS A 154 -24.18 -21.88 -8.71
C HIS A 154 -24.56 -20.48 -9.22
N ARG A 155 -23.74 -19.44 -8.96
CA ARG A 155 -24.00 -18.05 -9.35
C ARG A 155 -22.76 -17.44 -10.01
N SER A 156 -22.53 -17.78 -11.27
CA SER A 156 -21.37 -17.36 -12.06
C SER A 156 -21.53 -15.98 -12.74
N ARG A 157 -22.74 -15.41 -12.78
CA ARG A 157 -23.04 -14.08 -13.35
C ARG A 157 -23.58 -13.11 -12.29
N LEU A 158 -22.84 -12.01 -12.08
CA LEU A 158 -23.33 -10.81 -11.40
C LEU A 158 -23.84 -9.85 -12.49
N THR A 159 -25.11 -9.42 -12.40
CA THR A 159 -25.63 -8.33 -13.25
C THR A 159 -25.40 -6.98 -12.57
N ASP A 160 -25.48 -5.88 -13.33
CA ASP A 160 -25.25 -4.51 -12.82
C ASP A 160 -26.12 -4.16 -11.60
N GLU A 161 -27.37 -4.64 -11.56
CA GLU A 161 -28.27 -4.45 -10.43
C GLU A 161 -27.75 -5.12 -9.14
N HIS A 162 -27.11 -6.28 -9.25
CA HIS A 162 -26.48 -6.96 -8.12
C HIS A 162 -25.23 -6.19 -7.64
N LEU A 163 -24.45 -5.63 -8.58
CA LEU A 163 -23.28 -4.81 -8.26
C LEU A 163 -23.70 -3.54 -7.50
N GLN A 164 -24.77 -2.87 -7.96
CA GLN A 164 -25.32 -1.69 -7.28
C GLN A 164 -25.86 -2.04 -5.88
N SER A 165 -26.52 -3.18 -5.71
CA SER A 165 -27.00 -3.64 -4.40
C SER A 165 -25.85 -3.93 -3.42
N ILE A 166 -24.75 -4.52 -3.90
CA ILE A 166 -23.54 -4.78 -3.11
C ILE A 166 -22.85 -3.47 -2.70
N MET A 167 -22.74 -2.50 -3.62
CA MET A 167 -22.17 -1.19 -3.33
C MET A 167 -22.94 -0.43 -2.23
N ARG A 168 -24.28 -0.53 -2.21
CA ARG A 168 -25.11 0.10 -1.16
C ARG A 168 -24.97 -0.53 0.24
N LYS A 169 -24.53 -1.78 0.35
CA LYS A 169 -24.29 -2.46 1.64
C LYS A 169 -22.90 -2.18 2.22
N SER A 170 -22.03 -1.52 1.46
CA SER A 170 -20.61 -1.28 1.80
C SER A 170 -20.35 0.13 2.34
N GLN A 171 -21.40 0.93 2.55
CA GLN A 171 -21.41 2.31 3.03
C GLN A 171 -21.85 2.35 4.49
#